data_AF-A0A3D0J9D8-F1
#
_entry.id   AF-A0A3D0J9D8-F1
#
_cell.length_a   1.000
_cell.length_b   1.000
_cell.length_c   1.000
_cell.angle_alpha   90.00
_cell.angle_beta   90.00
_cell.angle_gamma   90.00
#
_symmetry.space_group_name_H-M   'P 1'
#
loop_
_entity.id
_entity.type
_entity.pdbx_description
1 polymer ?
#
loop_
_entity_poly.entity_id
_entity_poly.type
_entity_poly.pdbx_seq_one_letter_code
_entity_poly.pdbx_strand_id
1 'polypeptide(L)'
;MHKLSVAVIYVQYEPEKHNGSLSFFRGMLDRIQHDFRFVIIDNKIGNKFPETLADGTILIGGDNSIYDFSGWQKGVQWIDGRNEKYDLIIFANDSYPLNINEYKGCLNSNLFYILKKYNLSAGVIYNSNYRDWRRYFVLRPDEYRIGGCSFNYWVRSNFMIMPYNVRKIMKSVNEATNNMISPEYNEQNIFSDQVSRSLQKHILTYLCPEKEEDPKYIWHSRFVLARETYQHFRIKARVLLCEKLLGPYALSSDSFFVDIRTIGILHQMDRFVPRLVCNIIHWLKTNPNRQIYYLFIFKRFIKYVRKNI
;
A
#
# COMPACT_ATOMS: atom_id res chain seq x y z
N MET A 1 24.31 1.95 -14.69
CA MET A 1 22.85 1.75 -14.83
C MET A 1 22.20 3.12 -15.00
N HIS A 2 21.25 3.28 -15.92
CA HIS A 2 20.59 4.57 -16.18
C HIS A 2 19.70 4.98 -15.01
N LYS A 3 19.76 6.24 -14.58
CA LYS A 3 18.86 6.76 -13.54
C LYS A 3 17.41 6.65 -14.01
N LEU A 4 16.54 6.08 -13.16
CA LEU A 4 15.10 6.06 -13.39
C LEU A 4 14.50 7.41 -12.99
N SER A 5 13.46 7.83 -13.72
CA SER A 5 12.64 8.98 -13.32
C SER A 5 11.47 8.50 -12.46
N VAL A 6 11.33 9.06 -11.26
CA VAL A 6 10.37 8.59 -10.26
C VAL A 6 9.53 9.74 -9.73
N ALA A 7 8.22 9.66 -9.91
CA ALA A 7 7.29 10.56 -9.23
C ALA A 7 7.09 10.11 -7.79
N VAL A 8 7.00 11.06 -6.86
CA VAL A 8 6.71 10.82 -5.45
C VAL A 8 5.50 11.64 -5.05
N ILE A 9 4.39 10.99 -4.73
CA ILE A 9 3.22 11.63 -4.15
C ILE A 9 3.21 11.34 -2.65
N TYR A 10 3.42 12.39 -1.86
CA TYR A 10 3.50 12.32 -0.40
C TYR A 10 2.32 13.05 0.22
N VAL A 11 1.49 12.35 1.01
CA VAL A 11 0.32 12.93 1.68
C VAL A 11 0.64 13.24 3.14
N GLN A 12 0.23 14.42 3.62
CA GLN A 12 0.35 14.81 5.03
C GLN A 12 -0.98 15.29 5.60
N TYR A 13 -1.28 14.89 6.84
CA TYR A 13 -2.48 15.28 7.60
C TYR A 13 -2.16 16.25 8.71
N GLU A 14 -1.16 15.89 9.51
CA GLU A 14 -0.78 16.59 10.73
C GLU A 14 0.75 16.76 10.72
N PRO A 15 1.29 17.67 9.89
CA PRO A 15 2.74 17.84 9.76
C PRO A 15 3.44 18.13 11.09
N GLU A 16 2.71 18.70 12.05
CA GLU A 16 3.19 18.95 13.42
C GLU A 16 3.37 17.65 14.24
N LYS A 17 2.45 16.68 14.09
CA LYS A 17 2.52 15.38 14.77
C LYS A 17 3.60 14.48 14.19
N HIS A 18 3.85 14.63 12.90
CA HIS A 18 4.80 13.84 12.13
C HIS A 18 5.98 14.70 11.65
N ASN A 19 6.41 15.66 12.48
CA ASN A 19 7.49 16.58 12.15
C ASN A 19 8.77 15.82 11.75
N GLY A 20 9.41 16.23 10.65
CA GLY A 20 10.59 15.59 10.11
C GLY A 20 10.35 14.31 9.28
N SER A 21 9.11 13.80 9.18
CA SER A 21 8.81 12.59 8.42
C SER A 21 9.15 12.71 6.94
N LEU A 22 8.81 13.86 6.32
CA LEU A 22 9.16 14.15 4.94
C LEU A 22 10.68 14.28 4.75
N SER A 23 11.36 15.00 5.65
CA SER A 23 12.82 15.18 5.59
C SER A 23 13.56 13.84 5.73
N PHE A 24 13.10 13.00 6.64
CA PHE A 24 13.60 11.64 6.81
C PHE A 24 13.39 10.80 5.55
N PHE A 25 12.18 10.88 4.98
CA PHE A 25 11.84 10.16 3.75
C PHE A 25 12.68 10.61 2.56
N ARG A 26 12.88 11.92 2.38
CA ARG A 26 13.79 12.49 1.38
C ARG A 26 15.23 12.00 1.58
N GLY A 27 15.77 12.13 2.79
CA GLY A 27 17.14 11.68 3.08
C GLY A 27 17.38 10.19 2.85
N MET A 28 16.33 9.37 2.90
CA MET A 28 16.39 7.96 2.51
C MET A 28 16.40 7.79 0.98
N LEU A 29 15.55 8.54 0.26
CA LEU A 29 15.52 8.51 -1.21
C LEU A 29 16.77 9.14 -1.84
N ASP A 30 17.38 10.16 -1.23
CA ASP A 30 18.61 10.79 -1.72
C ASP A 30 19.80 9.81 -1.78
N ARG A 31 19.78 8.76 -0.96
CA ARG A 31 20.77 7.66 -0.99
C ARG A 31 20.58 6.74 -2.19
N ILE A 32 19.43 6.81 -2.86
CA ILE A 32 19.08 6.05 -4.05
C ILE A 32 19.34 6.96 -5.25
N GLN A 33 20.29 6.61 -6.11
CA GLN A 33 20.69 7.49 -7.22
C GLN A 33 19.69 7.47 -8.40
N HIS A 34 18.48 8.00 -8.18
CA HIS A 34 17.42 8.18 -9.18
C HIS A 34 16.95 9.65 -9.22
N ASP A 35 16.21 10.03 -10.26
CA ASP A 35 15.61 11.36 -10.36
C ASP A 35 14.22 11.34 -9.71
N PHE A 36 14.11 11.87 -8.49
CA PHE A 36 12.86 11.92 -7.74
C PHE A 36 12.19 13.28 -7.87
N ARG A 37 10.92 13.30 -8.26
CA ARG A 37 10.08 14.51 -8.33
C ARG A 37 8.98 14.44 -7.30
N PHE A 38 8.96 15.39 -6.37
CA PHE A 38 8.02 15.40 -5.25
C PHE A 38 6.78 16.23 -5.55
N VAL A 39 5.64 15.64 -5.27
CA VAL A 39 4.33 16.28 -5.15
C VAL A 39 3.82 16.02 -3.74
N ILE A 40 3.76 17.05 -2.93
CA ILE A 40 3.24 17.01 -1.57
C ILE A 40 1.77 17.39 -1.62
N ILE A 41 0.94 16.53 -1.03
CA ILE A 41 -0.48 16.76 -0.86
C ILE A 41 -0.73 17.05 0.61
N ASP A 42 -1.01 18.31 0.92
CA ASP A 42 -1.25 18.76 2.28
C ASP A 42 -2.75 18.89 2.52
N ASN A 43 -3.28 17.96 3.31
CA ASN A 43 -4.70 17.91 3.63
C ASN A 43 -5.15 18.98 4.64
N LYS A 44 -4.23 19.66 5.34
CA LYS A 44 -4.53 20.75 6.28
C LYS A 44 -4.81 22.05 5.54
N ILE A 45 -4.18 22.28 4.38
CA ILE A 45 -4.29 23.55 3.65
C ILE A 45 -5.47 23.62 2.67
N GLY A 46 -6.33 22.60 2.58
CA GLY A 46 -7.57 22.61 1.81
C GLY A 46 -7.37 22.67 0.29
N ASN A 47 -8.30 23.25 -0.49
CA ASN A 47 -8.19 23.37 -1.95
C ASN A 47 -7.33 24.56 -2.42
N LYS A 48 -6.11 24.71 -1.88
CA LYS A 48 -5.17 25.73 -2.36
C LYS A 48 -4.58 25.35 -3.72
N PHE A 49 -4.30 26.39 -4.51
CA PHE A 49 -3.61 26.26 -5.79
C PHE A 49 -2.21 25.64 -5.60
N PRO A 50 -1.69 24.91 -6.61
CA PRO A 50 -0.35 24.37 -6.56
C PRO A 50 0.70 25.48 -6.37
N GLU A 51 1.61 25.27 -5.43
CA GLU A 51 2.77 26.12 -5.17
C GLU A 51 4.04 25.34 -5.52
N THR A 52 5.00 26.00 -6.18
CA THR A 52 6.33 25.41 -6.45
C THR A 52 7.31 25.93 -5.40
N LEU A 53 7.87 25.03 -4.60
CA LEU A 53 8.87 25.34 -3.59
C LEU A 53 10.26 25.55 -4.23
N ALA A 54 11.18 26.13 -3.46
CA ALA A 54 12.53 26.47 -3.94
C ALA A 54 13.34 25.29 -4.47
N ASP A 55 13.08 24.07 -3.98
CA ASP A 55 13.73 22.83 -4.42
C ASP A 55 13.03 22.17 -5.63
N GLY A 56 12.03 22.85 -6.23
CA GLY A 56 11.23 22.34 -7.34
C GLY A 56 10.12 21.38 -6.91
N THR A 57 9.93 21.14 -5.61
CA THR A 57 8.79 20.37 -5.09
C THR A 57 7.49 21.11 -5.32
N ILE A 58 6.45 20.36 -5.64
CA ILE A 58 5.12 20.92 -5.80
C ILE A 58 4.31 20.64 -4.54
N LEU A 59 3.76 21.69 -3.94
CA LEU A 59 2.82 21.61 -2.84
C LEU A 59 1.41 21.84 -3.38
N ILE A 60 0.51 20.91 -3.14
CA ILE A 60 -0.89 20.99 -3.54
C ILE A 60 -1.73 20.80 -2.30
N GLY A 61 -2.76 21.63 -2.16
CA GLY A 61 -3.75 21.40 -1.14
C GLY A 61 -4.55 20.11 -1.37
N GLY A 62 -4.87 19.37 -0.32
CA GLY A 62 -5.38 18.00 -0.41
C GLY A 62 -6.90 17.85 -0.46
N ASP A 63 -7.34 16.60 -0.28
CA ASP A 63 -8.74 16.19 -0.09
C ASP A 63 -8.76 15.08 0.97
N ASN A 64 -9.50 15.30 2.06
CA ASN A 64 -9.62 14.38 3.19
C ASN A 64 -10.79 13.39 3.05
N SER A 65 -11.50 13.38 1.93
CA SER A 65 -12.70 12.56 1.73
C SER A 65 -12.46 11.06 2.00
N ILE A 66 -11.25 10.55 1.74
CA ILE A 66 -10.85 9.15 1.98
C ILE A 66 -9.38 9.05 2.40
N TYR A 67 -8.96 9.96 3.28
CA TYR A 67 -7.57 10.03 3.73
C TYR A 67 -6.59 9.90 2.55
N ASP A 68 -5.72 8.87 2.57
CA ASP A 68 -4.52 8.83 1.73
C ASP A 68 -4.89 8.72 0.25
N PHE A 69 -5.96 7.96 -0.02
CA PHE A 69 -6.38 7.62 -1.37
C PHE A 69 -6.90 8.83 -2.15
N SER A 70 -7.65 9.72 -1.50
CA SER A 70 -8.10 10.98 -2.12
C SER A 70 -6.92 11.92 -2.38
N GLY A 71 -5.97 12.01 -1.44
CA GLY A 71 -4.75 12.78 -1.61
C GLY A 71 -3.89 12.25 -2.78
N TRP A 72 -3.65 10.94 -2.82
CA TRP A 72 -2.91 10.29 -3.90
C TRP A 72 -3.57 10.44 -5.26
N GLN A 73 -4.89 10.28 -5.34
CA GLN A 73 -5.62 10.51 -6.58
C GLN A 73 -5.43 11.95 -7.07
N LYS A 74 -5.50 12.94 -6.18
CA LYS A 74 -5.28 14.35 -6.53
C LYS A 74 -3.87 14.59 -7.07
N GLY A 75 -2.85 13.98 -6.44
CA GLY A 75 -1.48 14.02 -6.95
C GLY A 75 -1.35 13.38 -8.33
N VAL A 76 -1.98 12.23 -8.57
CA VAL A 76 -1.97 11.56 -9.89
C VAL A 76 -2.62 12.45 -10.94
N GLN A 77 -3.78 13.06 -10.64
CA GLN A 77 -4.47 13.97 -11.54
C GLN A 77 -3.61 15.19 -11.91
N TRP A 78 -2.90 15.76 -10.92
CA TRP A 78 -2.01 16.88 -11.17
C TRP A 78 -0.84 16.50 -12.09
N ILE A 79 -0.19 15.35 -11.85
CA ILE A 79 0.89 14.85 -12.71
C ILE A 79 0.37 14.58 -14.14
N ASP A 80 -0.76 13.87 -14.25
CA ASP A 80 -1.36 13.52 -15.54
C ASP A 80 -1.73 14.77 -16.36
N GLY A 81 -2.23 15.82 -15.70
CA GLY A 81 -2.57 17.09 -16.35
C GLY A 81 -1.37 17.82 -16.97
N ARG A 82 -0.15 17.44 -16.61
CA ARG A 82 1.10 18.01 -17.16
C ARG A 82 1.73 17.16 -18.26
N ASN A 83 1.12 16.01 -18.59
CA ASN A 83 1.65 15.04 -19.57
C ASN A 83 3.09 14.58 -19.27
N GLU A 84 3.52 14.66 -18.01
CA GLU A 84 4.82 14.15 -17.58
C GLU A 84 4.80 12.61 -17.56
N LYS A 85 5.94 12.00 -17.87
CA LYS A 85 6.08 10.54 -17.86
C LYS A 85 7.21 10.15 -16.93
N TYR A 86 6.91 9.16 -16.09
CA TYR A 86 7.86 8.60 -15.13
C TYR A 86 8.02 7.10 -15.38
N ASP A 87 9.11 6.54 -14.86
CA ASP A 87 9.30 5.09 -14.85
C ASP A 87 8.45 4.42 -13.77
N LEU A 88 8.48 5.02 -12.59
CA LEU A 88 7.84 4.54 -11.38
C LEU A 88 7.15 5.71 -10.68
N ILE A 89 6.23 5.36 -9.79
CA ILE A 89 5.58 6.30 -8.89
C ILE A 89 5.58 5.73 -7.47
N ILE A 90 5.91 6.58 -6.50
CA ILE A 90 5.85 6.26 -5.08
C ILE A 90 4.65 6.97 -4.48
N PHE A 91 3.89 6.23 -3.68
CA PHE A 91 2.83 6.77 -2.83
C PHE A 91 3.27 6.59 -1.38
N ALA A 92 3.31 7.68 -0.62
CA ALA A 92 3.69 7.65 0.79
C ALA A 92 2.81 8.62 1.58
N ASN A 93 2.74 8.41 2.89
CA ASN A 93 2.14 9.35 3.82
C ASN A 93 3.03 9.61 5.04
N ASP A 94 2.63 10.58 5.85
CA ASP A 94 3.30 11.00 7.08
C ASP A 94 3.37 9.92 8.19
N SER A 95 2.58 8.84 8.08
CA SER A 95 2.69 7.67 8.97
C SER A 95 3.81 6.69 8.58
N TYR A 96 4.47 6.89 7.44
CA TYR A 96 5.55 6.01 6.96
C TYR A 96 6.64 5.72 8.00
N PRO A 97 7.21 6.72 8.72
CA PRO A 97 8.31 6.47 9.66
C PRO A 97 7.96 5.55 10.82
N LEU A 98 6.67 5.45 11.19
CA LEU A 98 6.21 4.56 12.26
C LEU A 98 6.54 3.08 12.00
N ASN A 99 6.83 2.73 10.74
CA ASN A 99 7.09 1.36 10.31
C ASN A 99 8.42 1.24 9.58
N ILE A 100 9.36 2.15 9.82
CA ILE A 100 10.64 2.19 9.11
C ILE A 100 11.41 0.87 9.17
N ASN A 101 11.26 0.10 10.25
CA ASN A 101 11.89 -1.20 10.40
C ASN A 101 11.40 -2.22 9.37
N GLU A 102 10.19 -2.06 8.82
CA GLU A 102 9.68 -2.91 7.73
C GLU A 102 10.35 -2.60 6.38
N TYR A 103 10.88 -1.39 6.20
CA TYR A 103 11.50 -0.94 4.95
C TYR A 103 13.03 -0.93 5.00
N LYS A 104 13.61 -0.99 6.20
CA LYS A 104 15.04 -0.88 6.43
C LYS A 104 15.80 -1.94 5.61
N GLY A 105 16.70 -1.47 4.75
CA GLY A 105 17.52 -2.32 3.87
C GLY A 105 16.80 -2.86 2.63
N CYS A 106 15.49 -2.62 2.48
CA CYS A 106 14.72 -3.08 1.31
C CYS A 106 14.73 -2.05 0.17
N LEU A 107 14.80 -0.76 0.49
CA LEU A 107 14.80 0.34 -0.47
C LEU A 107 16.23 0.62 -0.97
N ASN A 108 16.49 0.32 -2.25
CA ASN A 108 17.75 0.56 -2.95
C ASN A 108 17.50 0.62 -4.46
N SER A 109 18.47 1.08 -5.26
CA SER A 109 18.29 1.23 -6.72
C SER A 109 17.89 -0.06 -7.45
N ASN A 110 18.35 -1.23 -6.98
CA ASN A 110 18.02 -2.50 -7.63
C ASN A 110 16.55 -2.87 -7.47
N LEU A 111 15.94 -2.54 -6.34
CA LEU A 111 14.49 -2.67 -6.18
C LEU A 111 13.77 -1.93 -7.31
N PHE A 112 14.09 -0.66 -7.53
CA PHE A 112 13.45 0.17 -8.55
C PHE A 112 13.64 -0.43 -9.95
N TYR A 113 14.84 -0.91 -10.28
CA TYR A 113 15.06 -1.60 -11.56
C TYR A 113 14.24 -2.88 -11.71
N ILE A 114 14.14 -3.70 -10.66
CA ILE A 114 13.33 -4.93 -10.69
C ILE A 114 11.86 -4.57 -10.88
N LEU A 115 11.34 -3.59 -10.14
CA LEU A 115 9.95 -3.13 -10.27
C LEU A 115 9.65 -2.65 -11.69
N LYS A 116 10.55 -1.84 -12.26
CA LYS A 116 10.41 -1.34 -13.63
C LYS A 116 10.51 -2.48 -14.66
N LYS A 117 11.54 -3.32 -14.56
CA LYS A 117 11.84 -4.39 -15.52
C LYS A 117 10.71 -5.41 -15.64
N TYR A 118 10.10 -5.77 -14.51
CA TYR A 118 9.10 -6.84 -14.46
C TYR A 118 7.66 -6.32 -14.34
N ASN A 119 7.47 -5.00 -14.41
CA ASN A 119 6.20 -4.30 -14.21
C ASN A 119 5.53 -4.74 -12.89
N LEU A 120 6.25 -4.55 -11.77
CA LEU A 120 5.82 -4.96 -10.43
C LEU A 120 5.53 -3.76 -9.55
N SER A 121 4.49 -3.87 -8.74
CA SER A 121 4.24 -2.96 -7.62
C SER A 121 4.82 -3.55 -6.33
N ALA A 122 5.18 -2.71 -5.38
CA ALA A 122 5.68 -3.12 -4.07
C ALA A 122 5.01 -2.32 -2.96
N GLY A 123 4.77 -3.00 -1.84
CA GLY A 123 4.27 -2.41 -0.61
C GLY A 123 4.40 -3.42 0.53
N VAL A 124 3.98 -3.06 1.74
CA VAL A 124 3.87 -4.05 2.82
C VAL A 124 2.57 -4.82 2.64
N ILE A 125 2.67 -6.15 2.57
CA ILE A 125 1.52 -7.04 2.41
C ILE A 125 1.22 -7.74 3.73
N TYR A 126 -0.03 -7.71 4.16
CA TYR A 126 -0.52 -8.54 5.27
C TYR A 126 -1.50 -9.59 4.76
N ASN A 127 -1.46 -10.77 5.39
CA ASN A 127 -2.49 -11.77 5.21
C ASN A 127 -3.62 -11.53 6.21
N SER A 128 -4.85 -11.82 5.81
CA SER A 128 -6.01 -11.75 6.69
C SER A 128 -5.97 -12.69 7.89
N ASN A 129 -5.10 -13.70 7.89
CA ASN A 129 -4.96 -14.70 8.94
C ASN A 129 -3.85 -14.42 9.98
N TYR A 130 -3.43 -13.16 10.15
CA TYR A 130 -2.21 -12.79 10.89
C TYR A 130 -2.18 -13.09 12.41
N ARG A 131 -3.22 -13.71 13.00
CA ARG A 131 -3.23 -14.00 14.44
C ARG A 131 -2.36 -15.19 14.88
N ASP A 132 -1.89 -16.04 13.96
CA ASP A 132 -0.97 -17.11 14.34
C ASP A 132 -0.10 -17.53 13.16
N TRP A 133 1.15 -17.08 13.17
CA TRP A 133 2.14 -17.46 12.17
C TRP A 133 2.46 -18.97 12.18
N ARG A 134 2.02 -19.74 13.18
CA ARG A 134 2.15 -21.20 13.18
C ARG A 134 1.00 -21.91 12.45
N ARG A 135 -0.06 -21.19 12.08
CA ARG A 135 -1.26 -21.73 11.40
C ARG A 135 -1.29 -21.48 9.89
N TYR A 136 -0.17 -21.04 9.28
CA TYR A 136 -0.03 -20.83 7.83
C TYR A 136 -0.30 -22.06 6.94
N PHE A 137 -0.52 -23.24 7.52
CA PHE A 137 -0.78 -24.48 6.79
C PHE A 137 -2.26 -24.80 6.59
N VAL A 138 -3.19 -24.03 7.17
CA VAL A 138 -4.61 -24.19 6.88
C VAL A 138 -5.12 -22.90 6.26
N LEU A 139 -5.13 -22.88 4.91
CA LEU A 139 -6.02 -22.01 4.14
C LEU A 139 -7.43 -22.27 4.66
N ARG A 140 -7.92 -21.45 5.61
CA ARG A 140 -9.35 -21.40 5.86
C ARG A 140 -9.99 -20.49 4.82
N PRO A 141 -11.05 -20.96 4.15
CA PRO A 141 -11.52 -20.53 2.84
C PRO A 141 -12.45 -19.31 2.90
N ASP A 142 -12.31 -18.45 3.89
CA ASP A 142 -13.04 -17.19 3.88
C ASP A 142 -12.31 -16.25 2.92
N GLU A 143 -12.36 -16.58 1.62
CA GLU A 143 -11.98 -15.67 0.56
C GLU A 143 -12.76 -14.38 0.80
N TYR A 144 -12.02 -13.30 1.03
CA TYR A 144 -12.64 -11.99 1.01
C TYR A 144 -13.00 -11.70 -0.43
N ARG A 145 -14.25 -11.33 -0.64
CA ARG A 145 -14.76 -10.95 -1.96
C ARG A 145 -15.23 -9.51 -1.94
N ILE A 146 -14.81 -8.77 -2.96
CA ILE A 146 -15.33 -7.44 -3.31
C ILE A 146 -15.63 -7.44 -4.80
N GLY A 147 -16.88 -7.17 -5.19
CA GLY A 147 -17.25 -7.01 -6.60
C GLY A 147 -16.86 -8.19 -7.50
N GLY A 148 -16.93 -9.42 -6.98
CA GLY A 148 -16.55 -10.65 -7.70
C GLY A 148 -15.07 -11.06 -7.57
N CYS A 149 -14.19 -10.18 -7.10
CA CYS A 149 -12.77 -10.46 -6.89
C CYS A 149 -12.52 -11.13 -5.55
N SER A 150 -11.92 -12.32 -5.55
CA SER A 150 -11.46 -13.04 -4.36
C SER A 150 -10.00 -12.73 -4.02
N PHE A 151 -9.70 -12.53 -2.74
CA PHE A 151 -8.34 -12.29 -2.23
C PHE A 151 -8.22 -12.68 -0.75
N ASN A 152 -6.98 -12.81 -0.26
CA ASN A 152 -6.66 -13.17 1.13
C ASN A 152 -5.56 -12.28 1.75
N TYR A 153 -5.23 -11.18 1.08
CA TYR A 153 -4.22 -10.23 1.51
C TYR A 153 -4.69 -8.79 1.29
N TRP A 154 -3.99 -7.85 1.90
CA TRP A 154 -4.12 -6.42 1.57
C TRP A 154 -2.75 -5.75 1.56
N VAL A 155 -2.68 -4.62 0.87
CA VAL A 155 -1.48 -3.78 0.80
C VAL A 155 -1.68 -2.59 1.73
N ARG A 156 -0.74 -2.34 2.62
CA ARG A 156 -0.82 -1.22 3.56
C ARG A 156 -0.61 0.13 2.84
N SER A 157 -1.46 1.10 3.15
CA SER A 157 -1.48 2.43 2.53
C SER A 157 -0.52 3.45 3.15
N ASN A 158 0.57 3.04 3.78
CA ASN A 158 1.59 3.99 4.28
C ASN A 158 2.73 4.24 3.28
N PHE A 159 3.09 3.21 2.50
CA PHE A 159 4.12 3.31 1.48
C PHE A 159 3.97 2.24 0.41
N MET A 160 4.00 2.67 -0.85
CA MET A 160 3.94 1.80 -2.02
C MET A 160 4.77 2.39 -3.16
N ILE A 161 5.30 1.50 -4.00
CA ILE A 161 5.96 1.85 -5.27
C ILE A 161 5.25 1.08 -6.37
N MET A 162 4.98 1.70 -7.51
CA MET A 162 4.43 0.99 -8.67
C MET A 162 4.94 1.53 -10.00
N PRO A 163 4.83 0.74 -11.08
CA PRO A 163 5.08 1.24 -12.42
C PRO A 163 4.13 2.39 -12.75
N TYR A 164 4.65 3.44 -13.39
CA TYR A 164 3.85 4.65 -13.64
C TYR A 164 2.60 4.35 -14.48
N ASN A 165 2.63 3.38 -15.39
CA ASN A 165 1.46 2.91 -16.15
C ASN A 165 0.33 2.36 -15.28
N VAL A 166 0.62 1.91 -14.05
CA VAL A 166 -0.37 1.32 -13.12
C VAL A 166 -1.04 2.38 -12.24
N ARG A 167 -0.53 3.62 -12.19
CA ARG A 167 -1.01 4.69 -11.27
C ARG A 167 -2.52 4.95 -11.29
N LYS A 168 -3.20 4.68 -12.41
CA LYS A 168 -4.65 4.88 -12.57
C LYS A 168 -5.48 4.04 -11.60
N ILE A 169 -4.91 2.97 -11.04
CA ILE A 169 -5.59 2.18 -10.01
C ILE A 169 -6.00 3.03 -8.80
N MET A 170 -5.30 4.13 -8.47
CA MET A 170 -5.68 5.02 -7.37
C MET A 170 -7.10 5.57 -7.54
N LYS A 171 -7.43 6.03 -8.76
CA LYS A 171 -8.78 6.50 -9.10
C LYS A 171 -9.76 5.33 -9.05
N SER A 172 -9.40 4.19 -9.63
CA SER A 172 -10.31 3.04 -9.74
C SER A 172 -10.68 2.42 -8.39
N VAL A 173 -9.72 2.24 -7.47
CA VAL A 173 -10.03 1.72 -6.12
C VAL A 173 -10.86 2.71 -5.31
N ASN A 174 -10.61 4.02 -5.48
CA ASN A 174 -11.41 5.06 -4.86
C ASN A 174 -12.87 4.98 -5.37
N GLU A 175 -13.06 5.00 -6.68
CA GLU A 175 -14.39 4.97 -7.29
C GLU A 175 -15.17 3.70 -6.96
N ALA A 176 -14.52 2.54 -7.00
CA ALA A 176 -15.13 1.25 -6.69
C ALA A 176 -15.72 1.22 -5.27
N THR A 177 -15.08 1.87 -4.31
CA THR A 177 -15.49 1.81 -2.90
C THR A 177 -16.55 2.83 -2.49
N ASN A 178 -16.92 3.78 -3.38
CA ASN A 178 -17.86 4.87 -3.08
C ASN A 178 -19.18 4.38 -2.45
N ASN A 179 -19.72 3.29 -2.98
CA ASN A 179 -21.05 2.78 -2.65
C ASN A 179 -21.01 1.45 -1.87
N MET A 180 -19.84 1.05 -1.39
CA MET A 180 -19.68 -0.22 -0.67
C MET A 180 -20.08 -0.15 0.80
N ILE A 181 -20.20 1.07 1.33
CA ILE A 181 -20.61 1.35 2.71
C ILE A 181 -21.76 2.35 2.65
N SER A 182 -22.86 2.04 3.36
CA SER A 182 -24.05 2.88 3.44
C SER A 182 -23.70 4.31 3.86
N PRO A 183 -24.24 5.35 3.20
CA PRO A 183 -24.01 6.74 3.60
C PRO A 183 -24.62 7.07 4.97
N GLU A 184 -25.66 6.34 5.38
CA GLU A 184 -26.39 6.53 6.62
C GLU A 184 -26.17 5.37 7.59
N TYR A 185 -26.20 5.69 8.89
CA TYR A 185 -26.05 4.68 9.93
C TYR A 185 -27.30 3.79 9.99
N ASN A 186 -27.11 2.52 9.63
CA ASN A 186 -28.06 1.44 9.88
C ASN A 186 -27.26 0.19 10.26
N GLU A 187 -27.37 -0.24 11.51
CA GLU A 187 -26.62 -1.38 12.06
C GLU A 187 -26.83 -2.68 11.27
N GLN A 188 -28.00 -2.84 10.64
CA GLN A 188 -28.34 -4.02 9.85
C GLN A 188 -27.85 -3.93 8.40
N ASN A 189 -27.50 -2.73 7.92
CA ASN A 189 -27.18 -2.47 6.52
C ASN A 189 -26.01 -1.49 6.35
N ILE A 190 -24.87 -1.83 6.95
CA ILE A 190 -23.64 -1.00 6.89
C ILE A 190 -22.93 -1.16 5.56
N PHE A 191 -22.87 -2.38 5.03
CA PHE A 191 -22.12 -2.71 3.82
C PHE A 191 -23.06 -3.16 2.72
N SER A 192 -22.74 -2.79 1.48
CA SER A 192 -23.41 -3.33 0.30
C SER A 192 -23.19 -4.85 0.15
N ASP A 193 -24.03 -5.48 -0.67
CA ASP A 193 -23.91 -6.88 -1.09
C ASP A 193 -22.61 -7.19 -1.86
N GLN A 194 -21.94 -6.17 -2.40
CA GLN A 194 -20.65 -6.32 -3.09
C GLN A 194 -19.53 -6.75 -2.14
N VAL A 195 -19.67 -6.50 -0.83
CA VAL A 195 -18.66 -6.85 0.19
C VAL A 195 -19.09 -8.15 0.86
N SER A 196 -18.31 -9.22 0.70
CA SER A 196 -18.59 -10.52 1.33
C SER A 196 -18.75 -10.44 2.85
N ARG A 197 -19.64 -11.26 3.42
CA ARG A 197 -19.89 -11.32 4.88
C ARG A 197 -18.62 -11.55 5.71
N SER A 198 -17.70 -12.38 5.23
CA SER A 198 -16.40 -12.63 5.88
C SER A 198 -15.56 -11.35 5.98
N LEU A 199 -15.52 -10.57 4.90
CA LEU A 199 -14.82 -9.30 4.88
C LEU A 199 -15.52 -8.24 5.74
N GLN A 200 -16.85 -8.15 5.69
CA GLN A 200 -17.61 -7.25 6.56
C GLN A 200 -17.27 -7.51 8.04
N LYS A 201 -17.32 -8.78 8.46
CA LYS A 201 -16.94 -9.21 9.82
C LYS A 201 -15.50 -8.83 10.16
N HIS A 202 -14.57 -9.03 9.24
CA HIS A 202 -13.17 -8.65 9.45
C HIS A 202 -12.99 -7.14 9.65
N ILE A 203 -13.62 -6.31 8.81
CA ILE A 203 -13.57 -4.84 8.95
C ILE A 203 -14.17 -4.41 10.28
N LEU A 204 -15.35 -4.94 10.65
CA LEU A 204 -15.99 -4.65 11.92
C LEU A 204 -15.13 -5.07 13.11
N THR A 205 -14.55 -6.27 13.09
CA THR A 205 -13.67 -6.74 14.18
C THR A 205 -12.42 -5.87 14.30
N TYR A 206 -11.89 -5.39 13.18
CA TYR A 206 -10.67 -4.58 13.15
C TYR A 206 -10.91 -3.14 13.62
N LEU A 207 -12.04 -2.53 13.25
CA LEU A 207 -12.41 -1.14 13.61
C LEU A 207 -13.16 -1.03 14.95
N CYS A 208 -13.93 -2.05 15.30
CA CYS A 208 -14.85 -2.09 16.44
C CYS A 208 -14.66 -3.39 17.24
N PRO A 209 -13.47 -3.64 17.83
CA PRO A 209 -13.22 -4.88 18.55
C PRO A 209 -14.09 -5.00 19.79
N GLU A 210 -14.75 -6.16 19.96
CA GLU A 210 -15.64 -6.46 21.11
C GLU A 210 -14.89 -6.62 22.44
N LYS A 211 -13.57 -6.81 22.42
CA LYS A 211 -12.73 -7.00 23.61
C LYS A 211 -11.54 -6.06 23.57
N GLU A 212 -11.07 -5.65 24.75
CA GLU A 212 -9.75 -5.06 24.91
C GLU A 212 -8.69 -6.06 24.43
N GLU A 213 -8.15 -5.85 23.22
CA GLU A 213 -6.95 -6.56 22.78
C GLU A 213 -5.72 -6.05 23.54
N ASP A 214 -4.68 -6.88 23.62
CA ASP A 214 -3.36 -6.53 24.17
C ASP A 214 -2.93 -5.11 23.73
N PRO A 215 -2.50 -4.24 24.68
CA PRO A 215 -2.05 -2.88 24.41
C PRO A 215 -1.12 -2.71 23.21
N LYS A 216 -0.31 -3.73 22.90
CA LYS A 216 0.62 -3.74 21.77
C LYS A 216 -0.05 -3.78 20.39
N TYR A 217 -1.32 -4.15 20.33
CA TYR A 217 -2.12 -4.27 19.10
C TYR A 217 -3.30 -3.28 19.06
N ILE A 218 -3.34 -2.31 19.99
CA ILE A 218 -4.36 -1.27 19.97
C ILE A 218 -4.18 -0.39 18.74
N TRP A 219 -5.08 -0.54 17.78
CA TRP A 219 -5.18 0.39 16.67
C TRP A 219 -5.77 1.72 17.17
N HIS A 220 -5.16 2.83 16.77
CA HIS A 220 -5.47 4.19 17.26
C HIS A 220 -6.80 4.75 16.76
N SER A 221 -7.55 4.01 15.94
CA SER A 221 -8.85 4.41 15.37
C SER A 221 -9.92 3.35 15.68
N ARG A 222 -10.07 2.99 16.96
CA ARG A 222 -11.19 2.15 17.40
C ARG A 222 -12.46 3.00 17.53
N PHE A 223 -13.58 2.43 17.11
CA PHE A 223 -14.88 3.07 17.18
C PHE A 223 -15.84 2.22 18.00
N VAL A 224 -16.57 2.85 18.89
CA VAL A 224 -17.90 2.35 19.26
C VAL A 224 -18.79 2.69 18.08
N LEU A 225 -19.35 1.69 17.42
CA LEU A 225 -20.19 1.91 16.25
C LEU A 225 -21.53 2.54 16.71
N ALA A 226 -21.70 3.82 16.41
CA ALA A 226 -22.86 4.63 16.78
C ALA A 226 -23.08 5.71 15.71
N ARG A 227 -24.23 6.38 15.73
CA ARG A 227 -24.57 7.40 14.73
C ARG A 227 -23.53 8.54 14.68
N GLU A 228 -23.00 8.92 15.84
CA GLU A 228 -22.05 10.01 16.04
C GLU A 228 -20.66 9.67 15.50
N THR A 229 -20.26 8.40 15.57
CA THR A 229 -18.94 7.92 15.13
C THR A 229 -18.97 7.35 13.71
N TYR A 230 -20.17 7.15 13.15
CA TYR A 230 -20.37 6.42 11.90
C TYR A 230 -19.63 7.02 10.71
N GLN A 231 -19.56 8.35 10.59
CA GLN A 231 -18.84 8.97 9.46
C GLN A 231 -17.34 8.65 9.50
N HIS A 232 -16.71 8.68 10.68
CA HIS A 232 -15.31 8.31 10.83
C HIS A 232 -15.08 6.82 10.57
N PHE A 233 -15.96 5.96 11.09
CA PHE A 233 -15.97 4.52 10.77
C PHE A 233 -16.05 4.30 9.25
N ARG A 234 -17.00 4.97 8.57
CA ARG A 234 -17.23 4.83 7.13
C ARG A 234 -15.99 5.17 6.32
N ILE A 235 -15.34 6.31 6.62
CA ILE A 235 -14.12 6.70 5.91
C ILE A 235 -12.99 5.68 6.15
N LYS A 236 -12.79 5.22 7.39
CA LYS A 236 -11.75 4.22 7.70
C LYS A 236 -12.03 2.85 7.10
N ALA A 237 -13.27 2.37 7.16
CA ALA A 237 -13.69 1.14 6.51
C ALA A 237 -13.47 1.22 5.00
N ARG A 238 -13.74 2.38 4.39
CA ARG A 238 -13.48 2.62 2.98
C ARG A 238 -12.00 2.56 2.63
N VAL A 239 -11.12 3.16 3.44
CA VAL A 239 -9.66 3.02 3.30
C VAL A 239 -9.25 1.54 3.30
N LEU A 240 -9.77 0.73 4.22
CA LEU A 240 -9.47 -0.72 4.26
C LEU A 240 -9.96 -1.45 3.01
N LEU A 241 -11.11 -1.06 2.44
CA LEU A 241 -11.59 -1.61 1.17
C LEU A 241 -10.65 -1.21 0.01
N CYS A 242 -10.19 0.05 -0.03
CA CYS A 242 -9.21 0.49 -1.02
C CYS A 242 -7.90 -0.32 -0.90
N GLU A 243 -7.36 -0.50 0.30
CA GLU A 243 -6.15 -1.31 0.57
C GLU A 243 -6.28 -2.75 0.05
N LYS A 244 -7.47 -3.33 0.21
CA LYS A 244 -7.80 -4.69 -0.24
C LYS A 244 -7.96 -4.78 -1.75
N LEU A 245 -8.46 -3.73 -2.40
CA LEU A 245 -8.63 -3.66 -3.84
C LEU A 245 -7.35 -3.34 -4.61
N LEU A 246 -6.31 -2.78 -3.96
CA LEU A 246 -5.03 -2.49 -4.61
C LEU A 246 -4.43 -3.70 -5.33
N GLY A 247 -4.46 -4.88 -4.69
CA GLY A 247 -3.96 -6.12 -5.26
C GLY A 247 -4.70 -6.54 -6.54
N PRO A 248 -6.03 -6.76 -6.47
CA PRO A 248 -6.86 -7.06 -7.62
C PRO A 248 -6.75 -6.03 -8.76
N TYR A 249 -6.75 -4.73 -8.46
CA TYR A 249 -6.64 -3.70 -9.49
C TYR A 249 -5.25 -3.65 -10.14
N ALA A 250 -4.17 -3.88 -9.38
CA ALA A 250 -2.84 -4.03 -9.96
C ALA A 250 -2.77 -5.21 -10.93
N LEU A 251 -3.37 -6.35 -10.57
CA LEU A 251 -3.48 -7.53 -11.44
C LEU A 251 -4.21 -7.23 -12.74
N SER A 252 -5.33 -6.50 -12.68
CA SER A 252 -6.05 -6.05 -13.87
C SER A 252 -5.27 -5.05 -14.75
N SER A 253 -4.17 -4.49 -14.22
CA SER A 253 -3.29 -3.53 -14.90
C SER A 253 -1.93 -4.15 -15.30
N ASP A 254 -1.88 -5.47 -15.49
CA ASP A 254 -0.68 -6.26 -15.84
C ASP A 254 0.50 -6.11 -14.86
N SER A 255 0.21 -5.69 -13.63
CA SER A 255 1.15 -5.63 -12.51
C SER A 255 0.68 -6.54 -11.38
N PHE A 256 1.47 -6.68 -10.34
CA PHE A 256 0.97 -7.21 -9.08
C PHE A 256 1.82 -6.66 -7.95
N PHE A 257 1.23 -6.59 -6.76
CA PHE A 257 1.97 -6.20 -5.57
C PHE A 257 2.82 -7.36 -5.08
N VAL A 258 4.09 -7.09 -4.87
CA VAL A 258 5.01 -7.91 -4.07
C VAL A 258 5.22 -7.30 -2.70
N ASP A 259 5.44 -8.15 -1.70
CA ASP A 259 5.85 -7.68 -0.39
C ASP A 259 7.29 -7.13 -0.47
N ILE A 260 7.44 -5.86 -0.15
CA ILE A 260 8.71 -5.14 -0.22
C ILE A 260 9.82 -5.79 0.63
N ARG A 261 9.43 -6.46 1.72
CA ARG A 261 10.32 -7.21 2.62
C ARG A 261 10.87 -8.48 1.98
N THR A 262 10.23 -8.98 0.92
CA THR A 262 10.64 -10.17 0.17
C THR A 262 11.56 -9.82 -0.98
N ILE A 263 11.20 -8.78 -1.73
CA ILE A 263 11.93 -8.40 -2.93
C ILE A 263 13.28 -7.76 -2.57
N GLY A 264 13.36 -7.06 -1.43
CA GLY A 264 14.64 -6.63 -0.85
C GLY A 264 15.60 -7.79 -0.56
N ILE A 265 15.05 -8.99 -0.31
CA ILE A 265 15.82 -10.22 -0.11
C ILE A 265 16.19 -10.87 -1.45
N LEU A 266 15.25 -10.93 -2.42
CA LEU A 266 15.53 -11.41 -3.78
C LEU A 266 16.63 -10.61 -4.48
N HIS A 267 16.76 -9.33 -4.16
CA HIS A 267 17.87 -8.50 -4.63
C HIS A 267 19.25 -9.09 -4.31
N GLN A 268 19.44 -9.66 -3.12
CA GLN A 268 20.71 -10.28 -2.75
C GLN A 268 21.03 -11.50 -3.62
N MET A 269 20.01 -12.09 -4.25
CA MET A 269 20.11 -13.29 -5.08
C MET A 269 20.14 -13.00 -6.58
N ASP A 270 19.53 -11.90 -7.07
CA ASP A 270 19.51 -11.56 -8.51
C ASP A 270 20.93 -11.38 -9.07
N ARG A 271 21.89 -10.97 -8.23
CA ARG A 271 23.32 -10.93 -8.60
C ARG A 271 23.91 -12.31 -8.91
N PHE A 272 23.32 -13.38 -8.41
CA PHE A 272 23.89 -14.73 -8.46
C PHE A 272 23.02 -15.73 -9.24
N VAL A 273 21.70 -15.55 -9.29
CA VAL A 273 20.77 -16.50 -9.93
C VAL A 273 19.59 -15.80 -10.66
N PRO A 274 19.82 -15.05 -11.76
CA PRO A 274 18.77 -14.30 -12.46
C PRO A 274 17.60 -15.17 -12.97
N ARG A 275 17.88 -16.40 -13.42
CA ARG A 275 16.84 -17.35 -13.88
C ARG A 275 15.88 -17.74 -12.74
N LEU A 276 16.40 -17.88 -11.53
CA LEU A 276 15.58 -18.19 -10.36
C LEU A 276 14.65 -17.01 -10.02
N VAL A 277 15.14 -15.78 -10.10
CA VAL A 277 14.32 -14.57 -9.90
C VAL A 277 13.18 -14.50 -10.94
N CYS A 278 13.47 -14.74 -12.22
CA CYS A 278 12.44 -14.82 -13.26
C CYS A 278 11.38 -15.89 -12.96
N ASN A 279 11.79 -17.10 -12.56
CA ASN A 279 10.87 -18.19 -12.24
C ASN A 279 9.98 -17.86 -11.04
N ILE A 280 10.55 -17.21 -10.01
CA ILE A 280 9.77 -16.75 -8.85
C ILE A 280 8.76 -15.71 -9.26
N ILE A 281 9.17 -14.71 -10.04
CA ILE A 281 8.26 -13.64 -10.49
C ILE A 281 7.14 -14.23 -11.33
N HIS A 282 7.45 -15.14 -12.26
CA HIS A 282 6.44 -15.82 -13.07
C HIS A 282 5.46 -16.63 -12.19
N TRP A 283 5.98 -17.35 -11.20
CA TRP A 283 5.13 -18.09 -10.25
C TRP A 283 4.25 -17.15 -9.40
N LEU A 284 4.79 -16.03 -8.91
CA LEU A 284 4.03 -15.05 -8.14
C LEU A 284 2.91 -14.39 -8.98
N LYS A 285 3.16 -14.13 -10.27
CA LYS A 285 2.14 -13.65 -11.23
C LYS A 285 0.99 -14.65 -11.37
N THR A 286 1.30 -15.94 -11.45
CA THR A 286 0.30 -17.01 -11.61
C THR A 286 -0.35 -17.43 -10.29
N ASN A 287 0.22 -17.05 -9.14
CA ASN A 287 -0.24 -17.44 -7.81
C ASN A 287 -0.27 -16.25 -6.80
N PRO A 288 -0.96 -15.15 -7.10
CA PRO A 288 -0.91 -13.93 -6.27
C PRO A 288 -1.45 -14.14 -4.84
N ASN A 289 -2.32 -15.12 -4.62
CA ASN A 289 -2.85 -15.46 -3.28
C ASN A 289 -1.88 -16.27 -2.40
N ARG A 290 -0.69 -16.65 -2.92
CA ARG A 290 0.29 -17.51 -2.24
C ARG A 290 1.64 -16.83 -1.94
N GLN A 291 1.74 -15.51 -2.09
CA GLN A 291 3.02 -14.80 -1.94
C GLN A 291 3.68 -14.96 -0.55
N ILE A 292 2.87 -14.95 0.52
CA ILE A 292 3.36 -15.06 1.90
C ILE A 292 3.91 -16.45 2.21
N TYR A 293 3.39 -17.49 1.54
CA TYR A 293 3.93 -18.85 1.65
C TYR A 293 5.37 -18.92 1.12
N TYR A 294 5.62 -18.22 0.02
CA TYR A 294 6.95 -18.19 -0.60
C TYR A 294 7.95 -17.40 0.23
N LEU A 295 7.53 -16.30 0.87
CA LEU A 295 8.33 -15.53 1.84
C LEU A 295 9.00 -16.42 2.90
N PHE A 296 8.27 -17.40 3.42
CA PHE A 296 8.78 -18.30 4.45
C PHE A 296 9.78 -19.32 3.89
N ILE A 297 9.43 -19.96 2.76
CA ILE A 297 10.32 -20.91 2.08
C ILE A 297 11.61 -20.21 1.65
N PHE A 298 11.51 -18.99 1.11
CA PHE A 298 12.66 -18.20 0.68
C PHE A 298 13.54 -17.77 1.86
N LYS A 299 12.95 -17.29 2.96
CA LYS A 299 13.72 -16.96 4.16
C LYS A 299 14.49 -18.18 4.70
N ARG A 300 13.88 -19.36 4.66
CA ARG A 300 14.55 -20.62 5.05
C ARG A 300 15.65 -21.02 4.06
N PHE A 301 15.38 -20.95 2.77
CA PHE A 301 16.34 -21.25 1.71
C PHE A 301 17.56 -20.34 1.80
N ILE A 302 17.37 -19.03 2.00
CA ILE A 302 18.48 -18.08 2.12
C ILE A 302 19.25 -18.27 3.42
N LYS A 303 18.56 -18.57 4.52
CA LYS A 303 19.24 -18.93 5.77
C LYS A 303 20.07 -20.20 5.61
N TYR A 304 19.61 -21.14 4.80
CA TYR A 304 20.36 -22.35 4.43
C TYR A 304 21.55 -22.01 3.54
N VAL A 305 21.36 -21.26 2.45
CA VAL A 305 22.44 -20.86 1.54
C VAL A 305 23.55 -20.08 2.26
N ARG A 306 23.19 -19.10 3.10
CA ARG A 306 24.16 -18.33 3.91
C ARG A 306 24.89 -19.14 4.98
N LYS A 307 24.38 -20.31 5.35
CA LYS A 307 25.07 -21.22 6.29
C LYS A 307 26.05 -22.16 5.59
N ASN A 308 25.92 -22.33 4.28
CA ASN A 308 26.65 -23.31 3.48
C ASN A 308 27.54 -22.65 2.41
N ILE A 309 27.68 -21.33 2.47
CA ILE A 309 28.68 -20.51 1.77
C ILE A 309 29.48 -19.82 2.87
#